data_AF-A0A1I4KPM8-F1
#
_entry.id   AF-A0A1I4KPM8-F1
#
_cell.length_a   1.000
_cell.length_b   1.000
_cell.length_c   1.000
_cell.angle_alpha   90.00
_cell.angle_beta   90.00
_cell.angle_gamma   90.00
#
_symmetry.space_group_name_H-M   'P 1'
#
loop_
_entity.id
_entity.type
_entity.pdbx_description
1 polymer ?
#
loop_
_entity_poly.entity_id
_entity_poly.type
_entity_poly.pdbx_seq_one_letter_code
_entity_poly.pdbx_strand_id
1 'polypeptide(L)'
;MPDRCMWAEMQAMARGYTGPRDGVMGPNSWRGFQEYLRWIGCNPGVSDGVPGPNTYKAMQQFARGGGYTGPIDGVMGPNSWKGFTQSLHAVYYH
;
A
#
# COMPACT_ATOMS: atom_id res chain seq x y z
N MET A 1 -8.25 10.13 3.43
CA MET A 1 -7.08 10.71 2.72
C MET A 1 -5.85 10.13 3.37
N PRO A 2 -4.69 10.05 2.68
CA PRO A 2 -3.46 9.57 3.31
C PRO A 2 -3.16 10.39 4.56
N ASP A 3 -2.92 9.72 5.68
CA ASP A 3 -2.47 10.33 6.92
C ASP A 3 -1.27 9.55 7.49
N ARG A 4 -0.68 10.10 8.54
CA ARG A 4 0.52 9.53 9.16
C ARG A 4 0.27 8.15 9.76
N CYS A 5 -0.93 7.87 10.27
CA CYS A 5 -1.28 6.57 10.84
C CYS A 5 -1.36 5.51 9.76
N MET A 6 -2.06 5.82 8.67
CA MET A 6 -2.15 4.94 7.49
C MET A 6 -0.76 4.56 6.95
N TRP A 7 0.16 5.52 6.86
CA TRP A 7 1.52 5.23 6.41
C TRP A 7 2.32 4.39 7.41
N ALA A 8 2.13 4.60 8.72
CA ALA A 8 2.77 3.79 9.75
C ALA A 8 2.28 2.33 9.74
N GLU A 9 0.98 2.12 9.48
CA GLU A 9 0.40 0.79 9.28
C GLU A 9 0.96 0.11 8.03
N MET A 10 1.07 0.85 6.92
CA MET A 10 1.70 0.32 5.71
C MET A 10 3.16 -0.09 5.95
N GLN A 11 3.93 0.71 6.70
CA GLN A 11 5.30 0.36 7.11
C GLN A 11 5.33 -0.92 7.95
N ALA A 12 4.28 -1.22 8.72
CA ALA A 12 4.19 -2.46 9.48
C ALA A 12 4.04 -3.71 8.61
N MET A 13 3.43 -3.56 7.44
CA MET A 13 3.20 -4.63 6.47
C MET A 13 4.35 -4.78 5.46
N ALA A 14 5.21 -3.77 5.35
CA ALA A 14 6.34 -3.76 4.43
C ALA A 14 7.33 -4.90 4.77
N ARG A 15 7.52 -5.81 3.82
CA ARG A 15 8.39 -6.99 3.99
C ARG A 15 9.84 -6.55 4.14
N GLY A 16 10.50 -7.01 5.20
CA GLY A 16 11.92 -6.70 5.47
C GLY A 16 12.19 -5.26 5.90
N TYR A 17 11.16 -4.45 6.15
CA TYR A 17 11.34 -3.11 6.69
C TYR A 17 11.63 -3.19 8.20
N THR A 18 12.80 -2.72 8.61
CA THR A 18 13.26 -2.69 10.01
C THR A 18 13.34 -1.29 10.60
N GLY A 19 12.92 -0.28 9.84
CA GLY A 19 12.93 1.12 10.27
C GLY A 19 11.77 1.49 11.19
N PRO A 20 11.73 2.75 11.67
CA PRO A 20 10.66 3.24 12.53
C PRO A 20 9.32 3.29 11.79
N ARG A 21 8.24 2.92 12.48
CA ARG A 21 6.86 3.03 11.97
C ARG A 21 6.30 4.43 12.27
N ASP A 22 6.88 5.44 11.63
CA ASP A 22 6.64 6.87 11.88
C ASP A 22 5.70 7.54 10.86
N GLY A 23 5.22 6.77 9.89
CA GLY A 23 4.39 7.24 8.79
C GLY A 23 5.15 8.08 7.75
N VAL A 24 6.48 8.11 7.80
CA VAL A 24 7.35 8.79 6.83
C VAL A 24 7.83 7.77 5.81
N MET A 25 7.26 7.84 4.61
CA MET A 25 7.55 6.86 3.56
C MET A 25 8.87 7.15 2.87
N GLY A 26 9.87 6.30 3.14
CA GLY A 26 11.16 6.28 2.43
C GLY A 26 11.28 5.14 1.42
N PRO A 27 12.37 5.09 0.64
CA PRO A 27 12.58 4.05 -0.38
C PRO A 27 12.52 2.62 0.19
N ASN A 28 13.08 2.40 1.38
CA ASN A 28 13.02 1.10 2.05
C ASN A 28 11.59 0.69 2.44
N SER A 29 10.76 1.64 2.89
CA SER A 29 9.35 1.40 3.23
C SER A 29 8.55 1.03 1.97
N TRP A 30 8.73 1.79 0.90
CA TRP A 30 8.09 1.52 -0.39
C TRP A 30 8.53 0.19 -0.98
N ARG A 31 9.83 -0.11 -0.95
CA ARG A 31 10.36 -1.38 -1.47
C ARG A 31 9.77 -2.56 -0.73
N GLY A 32 9.76 -2.51 0.60
CA GLY A 32 9.16 -3.57 1.41
C GLY A 32 7.66 -3.72 1.15
N PHE A 33 6.95 -2.63 0.88
CA PHE A 33 5.53 -2.70 0.54
C PHE A 33 5.27 -3.21 -0.88
N GLN A 34 6.11 -2.86 -1.86
CA GLN A 34 6.06 -3.45 -3.21
C GLN A 34 6.28 -4.97 -3.13
N GLU A 35 7.25 -5.42 -2.33
CA GLU A 35 7.44 -6.85 -2.06
C GLU A 35 6.20 -7.49 -1.40
N TYR A 36 5.54 -6.78 -0.46
CA TYR A 36 4.30 -7.24 0.14
C TYR A 36 3.18 -7.40 -0.90
N LEU A 37 2.95 -6.38 -1.74
CA LEU A 37 1.95 -6.41 -2.81
C LEU A 37 2.20 -7.58 -3.78
N ARG A 38 3.47 -7.82 -4.13
CA ARG A 38 3.88 -8.96 -4.96
C ARG A 38 3.56 -10.30 -4.29
N TRP A 39 3.82 -10.42 -3.00
CA TRP A 39 3.56 -11.63 -2.22
C TRP A 39 2.06 -11.98 -2.15
N ILE A 40 1.18 -10.99 -2.04
CA ILE A 40 -0.29 -11.20 -2.08
C ILE A 40 -0.85 -11.35 -3.51
N GLY A 41 0.00 -11.46 -4.53
CA GLY A 41 -0.40 -11.67 -5.92
C GLY A 41 -0.76 -10.41 -6.71
N CYS A 42 -0.58 -9.21 -6.15
CA CYS A 42 -0.68 -7.96 -6.92
C CYS A 42 0.63 -7.69 -7.67
N ASN A 43 0.59 -6.99 -8.81
CA ASN A 43 1.81 -6.64 -9.55
C ASN A 43 2.15 -5.14 -9.42
N PRO A 44 3.05 -4.75 -8.49
CA PRO A 44 3.43 -3.34 -8.32
C PRO A 44 4.48 -2.86 -9.32
N GLY A 45 4.96 -3.72 -10.23
CA GLY A 45 6.16 -3.45 -11.02
C GLY A 45 7.45 -3.78 -10.26
N VAL A 46 8.52 -3.06 -10.56
CA VAL A 46 9.84 -3.26 -9.93
C VAL A 46 9.77 -2.84 -8.46
N SER A 47 10.37 -3.64 -7.57
CA SER A 47 10.50 -3.31 -6.14
C SER A 47 11.73 -2.43 -5.90
N ASP A 48 11.71 -1.21 -6.44
CA ASP A 48 12.82 -0.25 -6.39
C ASP A 48 12.71 0.77 -5.24
N GLY A 49 11.59 0.75 -4.50
CA GLY A 49 11.30 1.74 -3.47
C GLY A 49 10.76 3.06 -4.01
N VAL A 50 10.42 3.12 -5.29
CA VAL A 50 9.81 4.30 -5.91
C VAL A 50 8.41 3.91 -6.40
N PRO A 51 7.34 4.49 -5.82
CA PRO A 51 5.99 4.18 -6.26
C PRO A 51 5.73 4.74 -7.66
N GLY A 52 5.53 3.83 -8.62
CA GLY A 52 5.11 4.16 -9.98
C GLY A 52 3.64 3.83 -10.26
N PRO A 53 3.16 4.05 -11.50
CA PRO A 53 1.78 3.74 -11.89
C PRO A 53 1.36 2.30 -11.59
N ASN A 54 2.26 1.32 -11.76
CA ASN A 54 1.98 -0.08 -11.44
C ASN A 54 1.85 -0.31 -9.93
N THR A 55 2.64 0.39 -9.11
CA THR A 55 2.51 0.34 -7.65
C THR A 55 1.15 0.85 -7.21
N TYR A 56 0.70 1.98 -7.77
CA TYR A 56 -0.64 2.51 -7.48
C TYR A 56 -1.77 1.60 -7.98
N LYS A 57 -1.63 0.96 -9.15
CA LYS A 57 -2.59 -0.06 -9.61
C LYS A 57 -2.67 -1.24 -8.65
N ALA A 58 -1.53 -1.72 -8.17
CA ALA A 58 -1.48 -2.78 -7.16
C ALA A 58 -2.10 -2.34 -5.83
N MET A 59 -1.86 -1.10 -5.39
CA MET A 59 -2.54 -0.52 -4.22
C MET A 59 -4.06 -0.46 -4.39
N GLN A 60 -4.55 -0.11 -5.57
CA GLN A 60 -5.99 -0.12 -5.87
C GLN A 60 -6.56 -1.54 -5.88
N GLN A 61 -5.81 -2.55 -6.34
CA GLN A 61 -6.22 -3.94 -6.26
C GLN A 61 -6.30 -4.39 -4.79
N PHE A 62 -5.31 -4.05 -3.98
CA PHE A 62 -5.33 -4.30 -2.54
C PHE A 62 -6.50 -3.58 -1.86
N ALA A 63 -6.81 -2.34 -2.25
CA ALA A 63 -7.94 -1.56 -1.73
C ALA A 63 -9.31 -2.23 -1.96
N ARG A 64 -9.41 -3.18 -2.90
CA ARG A 64 -10.65 -3.97 -3.09
C ARG A 64 -11.00 -4.80 -1.87
N GLY A 65 -10.01 -5.24 -1.09
CA GLY A 65 -10.24 -5.93 0.18
C GLY A 65 -11.00 -5.08 1.20
N GLY A 66 -10.80 -3.76 1.17
CA GLY A 66 -11.52 -2.77 1.97
C GLY A 66 -12.80 -2.26 1.31
N GLY A 67 -13.27 -2.87 0.22
CA GLY A 67 -14.52 -2.48 -0.46
C GLY A 67 -14.37 -1.43 -1.55
N TYR A 68 -13.15 -1.16 -2.05
CA TYR A 68 -12.97 -0.33 -3.24
C TYR A 68 -13.53 -1.03 -4.49
N THR A 69 -14.42 -0.36 -5.22
CA THR A 69 -15.05 -0.87 -6.45
C THR A 69 -14.72 -0.04 -7.70
N GLY A 70 -13.86 0.97 -7.57
CA GLY A 70 -13.46 1.85 -8.66
C GLY A 70 -12.47 1.21 -9.65
N PRO A 71 -12.06 1.98 -10.67
CA PRO A 71 -11.11 1.51 -11.69
C PRO A 71 -9.71 1.28 -11.11
N ILE A 72 -8.95 0.43 -11.80
CA ILE A 72 -7.53 0.15 -11.53
C ILE A 72 -6.69 0.87 -12.59
N ASP A 73 -6.62 2.19 -12.47
CA ASP A 73 -5.97 3.10 -13.43
C ASP A 73 -4.57 3.56 -12.98
N GLY A 74 -4.21 3.32 -11.72
CA GLY A 74 -2.97 3.79 -11.12
C GLY A 74 -3.03 5.24 -10.64
N VAL A 75 -4.21 5.85 -10.63
CA VAL A 75 -4.46 7.20 -10.12
C VAL A 75 -5.28 7.09 -8.84
N MET A 76 -4.64 7.32 -7.69
CA MET A 76 -5.31 7.14 -6.41
C MET A 76 -6.21 8.33 -6.05
N GLY A 77 -7.52 8.15 -6.25
CA GLY A 77 -8.54 9.09 -5.78
C GLY A 77 -8.97 8.85 -4.33
N PRO A 78 -9.87 9.70 -3.79
CA PRO A 78 -10.33 9.60 -2.39
C PRO A 78 -10.90 8.22 -2.02
N ASN A 79 -11.66 7.61 -2.93
CA ASN A 79 -12.22 6.26 -2.72
C ASN A 79 -11.15 5.18 -2.73
N SER A 80 -10.11 5.31 -3.57
CA SER A 80 -8.97 4.38 -3.59
C SER A 80 -8.22 4.43 -2.26
N TRP A 81 -7.95 5.63 -1.75
CA TRP A 81 -7.30 5.79 -0.44
C TRP A 81 -8.15 5.25 0.71
N LYS A 82 -9.46 5.50 0.69
CA LYS A 82 -10.37 4.96 1.71
C LYS A 82 -10.35 3.43 1.75
N GLY A 83 -10.51 2.78 0.59
CA GLY A 83 -10.46 1.33 0.51
C GLY A 83 -9.09 0.78 0.88
N PHE A 84 -8.01 1.48 0.52
CA PHE A 84 -6.65 1.11 0.90
C PHE A 84 -6.46 1.10 2.42
N THR A 85 -6.85 2.18 3.11
CA THR A 85 -6.82 2.25 4.58
C THR A 85 -7.67 1.15 5.21
N GLN A 86 -8.86 0.89 4.67
CA GLN A 86 -9.73 -0.19 5.17
C GLN A 86 -9.09 -1.58 4.99
N SER A 87 -8.41 -1.83 3.87
CA SER A 87 -7.64 -3.05 3.67
C SER A 87 -6.47 -3.17 4.65
N LEU A 88 -5.74 -2.07 4.93
CA LEU A 88 -4.67 -2.07 5.94
C LEU A 88 -5.22 -2.44 7.31
N HIS A 89 -6.32 -1.81 7.74
CA HIS A 89 -6.97 -2.13 9.01
C HIS A 89 -7.40 -3.60 9.07
N ALA A 90 -8.00 -4.11 7.99
CA ALA A 90 -8.40 -5.51 7.92
C ALA A 90 -7.20 -6.45 8.06
N VAL A 91 -6.07 -6.17 7.43
CA VAL A 91 -4.89 -7.05 7.55
C VAL A 91 -4.15 -6.87 8.88
N TYR A 92 -4.15 -5.68 9.45
CA TYR A 92 -3.36 -5.36 10.64
C TYR A 92 -4.04 -5.70 11.97
N TYR A 93 -5.39 -5.63 12.03
CA TYR A 93 -6.17 -5.86 13.25
C TYR A 93 -6.87 -7.23 13.31
N HIS A 94 -6.47 -8.19 12.46
CA HIS A 94 -6.90 -9.59 12.49
C HIS A 94 -5.75 -10.50 12.91
#